data_AF-A0A2P8WKM4-F1
#
_entry.id   AF-A0A2P8WKM4-F1
#
_cell.length_a   1.000
_cell.length_b   1.000
_cell.length_c   1.000
_cell.angle_alpha   90.00
_cell.angle_beta   90.00
_cell.angle_gamma   90.00
#
_symmetry.space_group_name_H-M   'P 1'
#
loop_
_entity.id
_entity.type
_entity.pdbx_description
1 polymer ?
#
loop_
_entity_poly.entity_id
_entity_poly.type
_entity_poly.pdbx_seq_one_letter_code
_entity_poly.pdbx_strand_id
1 'polypeptide(L)'
;MVNKEREALQDSGLTLLNPEGLFWNGVDPVDVFFINEGAGDRNQLLFSANDGPKQMIFEDVSSPDSILPNQDGPLSLGEGQSLGAFSGETQLDL
;
A
#
# COMPACT_ATOMS: atom_id res chain seq x y z
N MET A 1 -1.40 -13.55 -34.18
CA MET A 1 -2.14 -12.33 -34.55
C MET A 1 -1.79 -11.28 -33.51
N VAL A 2 -1.42 -10.08 -33.92
CA VAL A 2 -0.95 -9.02 -33.01
C VAL A 2 -1.93 -7.87 -33.06
N ASN A 3 -2.08 -7.13 -31.95
CA ASN A 3 -3.02 -6.01 -31.85
C ASN A 3 -2.66 -4.90 -32.84
N LYS A 4 -3.65 -4.25 -33.45
CA LYS A 4 -3.46 -3.18 -34.44
C LYS A 4 -2.62 -2.02 -33.90
N GLU A 5 -2.68 -1.73 -32.60
CA GLU A 5 -1.83 -0.72 -31.96
C GLU A 5 -0.32 -1.00 -32.16
N ARG A 6 0.10 -2.27 -32.25
CA ARG A 6 1.51 -2.64 -32.47
C ARG A 6 2.00 -2.27 -33.86
N GLU A 7 1.14 -2.28 -34.87
CA GLU A 7 1.51 -1.91 -36.24
C GLU A 7 1.81 -0.42 -36.37
N ALA A 8 1.21 0.42 -35.51
CA ALA A 8 1.49 1.85 -35.41
C ALA A 8 2.81 2.20 -34.69
N LEU A 9 3.41 1.23 -33.98
CA LEU A 9 4.67 1.40 -33.24
C LEU A 9 5.94 1.08 -34.06
N GLN A 10 5.82 0.89 -35.38
CA GLN A 10 6.97 0.62 -36.27
C GLN A 10 7.64 1.89 -36.81
N ASP A 11 7.34 3.05 -36.24
CA ASP A 11 7.93 4.31 -36.68
C ASP A 11 9.38 4.42 -36.16
N SER A 12 10.33 4.54 -37.10
CA SER A 12 11.75 4.80 -36.84
C SER A 12 12.02 6.10 -36.07
N GLY A 13 11.00 6.98 -35.93
CA GLY A 13 11.03 8.17 -35.09
C GLY A 13 10.73 7.94 -33.60
N LEU A 14 10.38 6.72 -33.18
CA LEU A 14 10.10 6.43 -31.77
C LEU A 14 11.41 6.35 -30.97
N THR A 15 11.58 7.27 -30.04
CA THR A 15 12.69 7.27 -29.09
C THR A 15 12.56 6.07 -28.15
N LEU A 16 13.68 5.37 -27.90
CA LEU A 16 13.73 4.32 -26.89
C LEU A 16 13.29 4.90 -25.53
N LEU A 17 12.33 4.26 -24.89
CA LEU A 17 11.87 4.64 -23.56
C LEU A 17 13.05 4.57 -22.58
N ASN A 18 13.38 5.67 -21.91
CA ASN A 18 14.32 5.66 -20.80
C ASN A 18 13.55 5.46 -19.49
N PRO A 19 13.58 4.26 -18.88
CA PRO A 19 12.84 3.99 -17.66
C PRO A 19 13.39 4.75 -16.44
N GLU A 20 14.67 5.18 -16.48
CA GLU A 20 15.30 5.88 -15.36
C GLU A 20 14.63 7.24 -15.05
N GLY A 21 13.96 7.84 -16.04
CA GLY A 21 13.22 9.09 -15.89
C GLY A 21 11.71 8.93 -15.71
N LEU A 22 11.21 7.69 -15.58
CA LEU A 22 9.79 7.43 -15.43
C LEU A 22 9.39 7.47 -13.96
N PHE A 23 8.71 8.56 -13.60
CA PHE A 23 8.13 8.72 -12.27
C PHE A 23 6.61 8.70 -12.39
N TRP A 24 5.97 7.95 -11.50
CA TRP A 24 4.54 7.98 -11.32
C TRP A 24 4.13 9.31 -10.70
N ASN A 25 3.36 10.11 -11.44
CA ASN A 25 2.77 11.36 -10.95
C ASN A 25 1.39 11.09 -10.33
N GLY A 26 1.34 10.19 -9.35
CA GLY A 26 0.14 9.85 -8.62
C GLY A 26 0.48 9.67 -7.14
N VAL A 27 -0.35 10.22 -6.28
CA VAL A 27 -0.25 10.09 -4.83
C VAL A 27 -1.49 9.33 -4.39
N ASP A 28 -1.51 8.03 -4.68
CA ASP A 28 -2.64 7.20 -4.27
C ASP A 28 -2.59 7.01 -2.75
N PRO A 29 -3.71 7.19 -2.04
CA PRO A 29 -3.76 6.95 -0.60
C PRO A 29 -3.43 5.51 -0.28
N VAL A 30 -2.66 5.30 0.78
CA VAL A 30 -2.43 3.96 1.34
C VAL A 30 -3.43 3.73 2.46
N ASP A 31 -4.24 2.68 2.33
CA ASP A 31 -5.14 2.23 3.38
C ASP A 31 -4.59 0.95 4.02
N VAL A 32 -4.58 0.90 5.35
CA VAL A 32 -4.19 -0.29 6.11
C VAL A 32 -5.41 -0.86 6.80
N PHE A 33 -5.69 -2.12 6.52
CA PHE A 33 -6.76 -2.88 7.15
C PHE A 33 -6.17 -3.94 8.07
N PHE A 34 -6.81 -4.14 9.21
CA PHE A 34 -6.43 -5.19 10.13
C PHE A 34 -7.35 -6.41 9.96
N ILE A 35 -6.73 -7.57 9.84
CA ILE A 35 -7.40 -8.87 9.87
C ILE A 35 -6.71 -9.70 10.94
N ASN A 36 -7.40 -9.95 12.06
CA ASN A 36 -6.90 -10.82 13.11
C ASN A 36 -7.26 -12.28 12.81
N GLU A 37 -6.32 -13.06 12.29
CA GLU A 37 -6.53 -14.49 12.04
C GLU A 37 -6.11 -15.39 13.22
N GLY A 38 -5.98 -14.85 14.43
CA GLY A 38 -5.56 -15.64 15.60
C GLY A 38 -4.24 -15.18 16.23
N ALA A 39 -3.95 -13.88 16.23
CA ALA A 39 -2.91 -13.34 17.10
C ALA A 39 -3.39 -13.43 18.55
N GLY A 40 -2.68 -14.22 19.37
CA GLY A 40 -2.95 -14.36 20.80
C GLY A 40 -2.45 -13.19 21.66
N ASP A 41 -1.62 -12.32 21.09
CA ASP A 41 -0.99 -11.19 21.77
C ASP A 41 -1.52 -9.85 21.25
N ARG A 42 -1.69 -8.91 22.18
CA ARG A 42 -2.05 -7.51 21.90
C ARG A 42 -0.79 -6.73 21.51
N ASN A 43 -0.80 -6.06 20.37
CA ASN A 43 0.38 -5.42 19.80
C ASN A 43 0.08 -3.98 19.35
N GLN A 44 1.10 -3.13 19.34
CA GLN A 44 1.03 -1.80 18.72
C GLN A 44 1.45 -1.88 17.25
N LEU A 45 0.74 -1.17 16.37
CA LEU A 45 1.16 -0.97 14.99
C LEU A 45 1.62 0.48 14.79
N LEU A 46 2.87 0.62 14.37
CA LEU A 46 3.47 1.90 14.01
C LEU A 46 3.85 1.89 12.53
N PHE A 47 3.82 3.06 11.92
CA PHE A 47 4.15 3.27 10.52
C PHE A 47 5.13 4.44 10.33
N SER A 48 5.98 4.36 9.32
CA SER A 48 6.83 5.45 8.84
C SER A 48 7.03 5.31 7.33
N ALA A 49 7.08 6.42 6.60
CA ALA A 49 7.40 6.46 5.17
C ALA A 49 8.39 7.58 4.86
N ASN A 50 9.20 7.40 3.81
CA ASN A 50 10.14 8.39 3.27
C ASN A 50 11.06 9.01 4.35
N ASP A 51 11.65 8.16 5.19
CA ASP A 51 12.46 8.56 6.36
C ASP A 51 11.75 9.50 7.36
N GLY A 52 10.43 9.56 7.28
CA GLY A 52 9.58 10.32 8.17
C GLY A 52 9.47 9.69 9.57
N PRO A 53 8.95 10.46 10.55
CA PRO A 53 8.80 9.97 11.92
C PRO A 53 7.83 8.80 12.00
N LYS A 54 8.05 7.91 12.97
CA LYS A 54 7.07 6.85 13.28
C LYS A 54 5.79 7.46 13.86
N GLN A 55 4.66 7.07 13.31
CA GLN A 55 3.33 7.39 13.81
C GLN A 55 2.60 6.12 14.29
N MET A 56 1.82 6.26 15.35
CA MET A 56 0.96 5.19 15.88
C MET A 56 -0.27 5.06 14.98
N ILE A 57 -0.54 3.86 14.48
CA ILE A 57 -1.72 3.52 13.68
C ILE A 57 -2.77 2.84 14.56
N PHE A 58 -2.34 1.80 15.29
CA PHE A 58 -3.17 1.14 16.28
C PHE A 58 -2.38 0.99 17.59
N GLU A 59 -2.92 1.51 18.68
CA GLU A 59 -2.35 1.33 20.02
C GLU A 59 -2.53 -0.12 20.52
N ASP A 60 -3.57 -0.80 20.03
CA ASP A 60 -3.85 -2.19 20.33
C ASP A 60 -4.51 -2.89 19.14
N VAL A 61 -3.77 -3.81 18.58
CA VAL A 61 -4.14 -4.67 17.47
C VAL A 61 -4.72 -5.96 18.04
N SER A 62 -5.99 -5.91 18.43
CA SER A 62 -6.76 -7.09 18.84
C SER A 62 -8.24 -6.96 18.49
N SER A 63 -8.92 -8.08 18.29
CA SER A 63 -10.31 -8.11 17.82
C SER A 63 -11.07 -9.29 18.46
N PRO A 64 -12.35 -9.09 18.86
CA PRO A 64 -13.19 -10.19 19.33
C PRO A 64 -13.55 -11.18 18.21
N ASP A 65 -13.43 -10.77 16.94
CA ASP A 65 -13.79 -11.57 15.76
C ASP A 65 -12.63 -12.46 15.24
N SER A 66 -11.58 -12.64 16.05
CA SER A 66 -10.40 -13.47 15.75
C SER A 66 -10.64 -14.97 15.90
N ILE A 67 -9.87 -15.80 15.18
CA ILE A 67 -9.84 -17.27 15.36
C ILE A 67 -9.41 -17.65 16.78
N LEU A 68 -8.53 -16.85 17.39
CA LEU A 68 -8.25 -16.88 18.83
C LEU A 68 -8.96 -15.67 19.45
N PRO A 69 -10.18 -15.84 19.99
CA PRO A 69 -10.99 -14.70 20.40
C PRO A 69 -10.34 -13.96 21.57
N ASN A 70 -10.16 -12.66 21.42
CA ASN A 70 -9.89 -11.79 22.55
C ASN A 70 -11.17 -11.00 22.90
N GLN A 71 -11.84 -11.37 24.00
CA GLN A 71 -13.18 -10.87 24.32
C GLN A 71 -13.24 -9.35 24.55
N ASP A 72 -12.10 -8.70 24.83
CA ASP A 72 -11.98 -7.26 25.05
C ASP A 72 -11.22 -6.52 23.92
N GLY A 73 -11.05 -7.17 22.76
CA GLY A 73 -10.37 -6.57 21.61
C GLY A 73 -11.07 -5.29 21.11
N PRO A 74 -10.35 -4.19 20.84
CA PRO A 74 -10.97 -2.93 20.45
C PRO A 74 -11.34 -2.85 18.96
N LEU A 75 -10.75 -3.68 18.09
CA LEU A 75 -10.92 -3.58 16.65
C LEU A 75 -12.06 -4.44 16.13
N SER A 76 -12.90 -3.87 15.26
CA SER A 76 -13.95 -4.58 14.53
C SER A 76 -13.40 -5.30 13.29
N LEU A 77 -14.10 -6.34 12.81
CA LEU A 77 -13.73 -6.99 11.55
C LEU A 77 -13.70 -5.99 10.37
N GLY A 78 -12.55 -5.92 9.68
CA GLY A 78 -12.36 -5.03 8.53
C GLY A 78 -12.09 -3.57 8.92
N GLU A 79 -11.86 -3.28 10.20
CA GLU A 79 -11.41 -1.97 10.62
C GLU A 79 -10.06 -1.62 9.99
N GLY A 80 -9.94 -0.38 9.56
CA GLY A 80 -8.76 0.12 8.86
C GLY A 80 -8.58 1.61 9.05
N GLN A 81 -7.36 2.07 8.83
CA GLN A 81 -6.99 3.46 8.87
C GLN A 81 -6.39 3.87 7.53
N SER A 82 -6.89 4.97 6.98
CA SER A 82 -6.24 5.62 5.84
C SER A 82 -5.00 6.35 6.34
N LEU A 83 -3.85 6.00 5.79
CA LEU A 83 -2.58 6.66 6.10
C LEU A 83 -2.37 7.91 5.24
N GLY A 84 -3.30 8.18 4.32
CA GLY A 84 -3.22 9.27 3.36
C GLY A 84 -2.24 8.98 2.25
N ALA A 85 -1.96 10.03 1.48
CA ALA A 85 -1.06 9.98 0.35
C ALA A 85 0.35 10.43 0.77
N PHE A 86 1.38 9.73 0.28
CA PHE A 86 2.77 10.05 0.58
C PHE A 86 3.44 10.73 -0.59
N SER A 87 3.85 11.99 -0.42
CA SER A 87 4.62 12.69 -1.45
C SER A 87 6.05 12.15 -1.50
N GLY A 88 6.50 11.79 -2.70
CA GLY A 88 7.83 11.27 -2.96
C GLY A 88 7.93 10.82 -4.41
N GLU A 89 9.15 10.72 -4.92
CA GLU A 89 9.39 10.18 -6.25
C GLU A 89 9.07 8.67 -6.24
N THR A 90 7.99 8.27 -6.92
CA THR A 90 7.71 6.85 -7.17
C THR A 90 8.27 6.51 -8.53
N GLN A 91 9.46 5.92 -8.57
CA GLN A 91 10.07 5.48 -9.82
C GLN A 91 9.40 4.19 -10.30
N LEU A 92 9.00 4.15 -11.56
CA LEU A 92 8.48 2.94 -12.17
C LEU A 92 9.66 2.01 -12.51
N ASP A 93 9.76 0.90 -11.78
CA ASP A 93 10.69 -0.19 -12.11
C ASP A 93 10.01 -1.12 -13.12
N LEU A 94 10.61 -1.28 -14.31
CA LEU A 94 10.06 -2.04 -15.45
C LEU A 94 10.88 -3.30 -15.72
#